data_AF-A0A316TL64-F1
#
_entry.id   AF-A0A316TL64-F1
#
_cell.length_a   1.000
_cell.length_b   1.000
_cell.length_c   1.000
_cell.angle_alpha   90.00
_cell.angle_beta   90.00
_cell.angle_gamma   90.00
#
_symmetry.space_group_name_H-M   'P 1'
#
loop_
_entity.id
_entity.type
_entity.pdbx_description
1 polymer ?
#
loop_
_entity_poly.entity_id
_entity_poly.type
_entity_poly.pdbx_seq_one_letter_code
_entity_poly.pdbx_strand_id
1 'polypeptide(L)'
;MAKIWKVGIIAFIAVIILWGSGVIPRGIAQIAAQQYVSNLYKGLTYDSLDYSKEKGQYEVTFKKDSAGYTFYLEDGLFPTKVTYDPFQGTI
;
A
#
# COMPACT_ATOMS: atom_id res chain seq x y z
N MET A 1 33.74 18.67 5.28
CA MET A 1 32.55 18.82 4.39
C MET A 1 32.36 17.66 3.41
N ALA A 2 33.40 17.13 2.75
CA ALA A 2 33.26 16.09 1.70
C ALA A 2 32.64 14.74 2.13
N LYS A 3 32.71 14.34 3.42
CA LYS A 3 32.14 13.08 3.92
C LYS A 3 30.62 13.08 4.01
N ILE A 4 30.01 14.21 4.36
CA ILE A 4 28.55 14.31 4.60
C ILE A 4 27.78 14.16 3.28
N TRP A 5 28.33 14.72 2.19
CA TRP A 5 27.71 14.62 0.87
C TRP A 5 27.66 13.18 0.35
N LYS A 6 28.71 12.38 0.62
CA LYS A 6 28.72 10.95 0.29
C LYS A 6 27.67 10.16 1.07
N VAL A 7 27.46 10.48 2.35
CA VAL A 7 26.40 9.86 3.17
C VAL A 7 25.02 10.20 2.60
N GLY A 8 24.81 11.46 2.21
CA GLY A 8 23.55 11.89 1.57
C GLY A 8 23.25 11.13 0.28
N ILE A 9 24.25 10.96 -0.59
CA ILE A 9 24.09 10.22 -1.85
C ILE A 9 23.76 8.74 -1.58
N ILE A 10 24.45 8.10 -0.64
CA ILE A 10 24.19 6.69 -0.29
C ILE A 10 22.77 6.52 0.26
N ALA A 11 22.33 7.43 1.14
CA ALA A 11 20.97 7.41 1.66
C ALA A 11 19.92 7.58 0.55
N PHE A 12 20.15 8.49 -0.39
CA PHE A 12 19.26 8.70 -1.53
C PHE A 12 19.15 7.44 -2.42
N ILE A 13 20.27 6.81 -2.74
CA ILE A 13 20.29 5.55 -3.51
C ILE A 13 19.53 4.45 -2.76
N ALA A 14 19.71 4.34 -1.44
CA ALA A 14 18.99 3.36 -0.63
C ALA A 14 17.47 3.57 -0.70
N VAL A 15 16.99 4.82 -0.66
CA VAL A 15 15.57 5.14 -0.81
C VAL A 15 15.05 4.72 -2.18
N ILE A 16 15.80 4.99 -3.26
CA ILE A 16 15.40 4.57 -4.62
C ILE A 16 15.32 3.05 -4.71
N ILE A 17 16.26 2.31 -4.12
CA ILE A 17 16.25 0.84 -4.11
C ILE A 17 15.04 0.32 -3.33
N LEU A 18 14.72 0.90 -2.18
CA LEU A 18 13.51 0.57 -1.40
C LEU A 18 12.23 0.88 -2.18
N TRP A 19 12.27 1.90 -3.04
CA TRP A 19 11.15 2.22 -3.92
C TRP A 19 10.98 1.19 -5.03
N GLY A 20 12.06 0.90 -5.76
CA GLY A 20 12.05 -0.03 -6.89
C GLY A 20 11.81 -1.48 -6.48
N SER A 21 12.14 -1.85 -5.23
CA SER A 21 11.81 -3.18 -4.68
C SER A 21 10.35 -3.32 -4.24
N GLY A 22 9.54 -2.25 -4.29
CA GLY A 22 8.13 -2.28 -3.90
C GLY A 22 7.89 -2.16 -2.40
N VAL A 23 8.91 -1.95 -1.56
CA VAL A 23 8.74 -1.77 -0.10
C VAL A 23 7.98 -0.48 0.21
N ILE A 24 8.42 0.65 -0.37
CA ILE A 24 7.74 1.94 -0.17
C ILE A 24 6.31 1.92 -0.77
N PRO A 25 6.09 1.46 -2.01
CA PRO A 25 4.75 1.35 -2.58
C PRO A 25 3.78 0.50 -1.75
N ARG A 26 4.23 -0.64 -1.21
CA ARG A 26 3.40 -1.46 -0.29
C ARG A 26 3.00 -0.68 0.96
N GLY A 27 3.93 0.09 1.54
CA GLY A 27 3.62 0.96 2.68
C GLY A 27 2.59 2.04 2.36
N ILE A 28 2.71 2.67 1.18
CA ILE A 28 1.74 3.65 0.69
C ILE A 28 0.35 3.01 0.52
N ALA A 29 0.27 1.84 -0.13
CA ALA A 29 -0.97 1.10 -0.33
C ALA A 29 -1.65 0.75 1.00
N GLN A 30 -0.88 0.29 1.98
CA GLN A 30 -1.41 -0.02 3.31
C GLN A 30 -2.03 1.21 3.96
N ILE A 31 -1.32 2.34 3.97
CA ILE A 31 -1.80 3.58 4.61
C ILE A 31 -3.04 4.11 3.88
N ALA A 32 -3.02 4.15 2.55
CA ALA A 32 -4.15 4.59 1.73
C ALA A 32 -5.39 3.73 1.97
N ALA A 33 -5.23 2.41 1.98
CA ALA A 33 -6.32 1.48 2.28
C ALA A 33 -6.87 1.67 3.69
N GLN A 34 -6.00 1.79 4.70
CA GLN A 34 -6.42 2.01 6.09
C GLN A 34 -7.18 3.33 6.26
N GLN A 35 -6.73 4.41 5.61
CA GLN A 35 -7.43 5.70 5.63
C GLN A 35 -8.81 5.59 4.97
N TYR A 36 -8.89 4.98 3.78
CA TYR A 36 -10.15 4.78 3.08
C TYR A 36 -11.14 3.96 3.93
N VAL A 37 -10.69 2.82 4.45
CA VAL A 37 -11.54 1.91 5.24
C VAL A 37 -11.96 2.55 6.55
N SER A 38 -11.06 3.20 7.29
CA SER A 38 -11.41 3.82 8.58
C SER A 38 -12.40 4.98 8.45
N ASN A 39 -12.39 5.69 7.32
CA ASN A 39 -13.33 6.78 7.05
C ASN A 39 -14.75 6.27 6.75
N LEU A 40 -14.89 5.09 6.15
CA LEU A 40 -16.18 4.57 5.66
C LEU A 40 -16.76 3.45 6.54
N TYR A 41 -15.92 2.61 7.12
CA TYR A 41 -16.32 1.38 7.78
C TYR A 41 -15.73 1.26 9.19
N LYS A 42 -16.59 0.94 10.14
CA LYS A 42 -16.18 0.69 11.54
C LYS A 42 -16.03 -0.80 11.82
N GLY A 43 -15.00 -1.14 12.58
CA GLY A 43 -14.73 -2.51 13.06
C GLY A 43 -14.00 -3.41 12.06
N LEU A 44 -13.46 -2.85 10.98
CA LEU A 44 -12.51 -3.55 10.11
C LEU A 44 -11.09 -3.34 10.63
N THR A 45 -10.35 -4.44 10.78
CA THR A 45 -8.94 -4.42 11.22
C THR A 45 -8.06 -4.87 10.08
N TYR A 46 -6.94 -4.18 9.86
CA TYR A 46 -5.96 -4.57 8.86
C TYR A 46 -5.44 -5.99 9.14
N ASP A 47 -5.36 -6.81 8.10
CA ASP A 47 -4.84 -8.19 8.18
C ASP A 47 -3.59 -8.38 7.34
N SER A 48 -3.71 -8.18 6.02
CA SER A 48 -2.61 -8.44 5.09
C SER A 48 -2.63 -7.50 3.90
N LEU A 49 -1.48 -7.44 3.22
CA LEU A 49 -1.29 -6.74 1.96
C LEU A 49 -0.43 -7.58 1.04
N ASP A 50 -0.95 -7.84 -0.15
CA ASP A 50 -0.26 -8.52 -1.22
C ASP A 50 -0.29 -7.70 -2.50
N TYR A 51 0.67 -7.97 -3.39
CA TYR A 51 0.67 -7.40 -4.73
C TYR A 51 0.39 -8.51 -5.72
N SER A 52 -0.76 -8.43 -6.39
CA SER A 52 -1.15 -9.36 -7.42
C SER A 52 -0.52 -8.95 -8.74
N LYS A 53 0.51 -9.70 -9.17
CA LYS A 53 1.14 -9.51 -10.48
C LYS A 53 0.19 -9.79 -11.64
N GLU A 54 -0.77 -10.69 -11.43
CA GLU A 54 -1.76 -11.05 -12.44
C GLU A 54 -2.76 -9.91 -12.68
N LYS A 55 -3.24 -9.28 -11.60
CA LYS A 55 -4.18 -8.17 -11.68
C LYS A 55 -3.50 -6.81 -11.84
N GLY A 56 -2.21 -6.72 -11.59
CA GLY A 56 -1.48 -5.45 -11.51
C GLY A 56 -2.05 -4.55 -10.41
N GLN A 57 -2.33 -5.10 -9.23
CA GLN A 57 -3.01 -4.36 -8.16
C GLN A 57 -2.48 -4.75 -6.79
N TYR A 58 -2.55 -3.81 -5.84
CA TYR A 58 -2.37 -4.15 -4.43
C TYR A 58 -3.69 -4.66 -3.86
N GLU A 59 -3.64 -5.81 -3.22
CA GLU A 59 -4.75 -6.45 -2.55
C GLU A 59 -4.57 -6.26 -1.04
N VAL A 60 -5.42 -5.45 -0.42
CA VAL A 60 -5.36 -5.18 1.03
C VAL A 60 -6.55 -5.82 1.69
N THR A 61 -6.29 -6.77 2.59
CA THR A 61 -7.33 -7.51 3.28
C THR A 61 -7.54 -6.95 4.68
N PHE A 62 -8.81 -6.71 5.02
CA PHE A 62 -9.25 -6.36 6.35
C PHE A 62 -10.15 -7.46 6.90
N LYS A 63 -10.10 -7.67 8.21
CA LYS A 63 -10.95 -8.64 8.91
C LYS A 63 -11.98 -7.95 9.78
N LYS A 64 -13.17 -8.54 9.83
CA LYS A 64 -14.19 -8.28 10.84
C LYS A 64 -14.72 -9.63 11.30
N ASP A 65 -14.58 -9.90 12.59
CA ASP A 65 -14.86 -11.19 13.20
C ASP A 65 -14.10 -12.33 12.48
N SER A 66 -14.81 -13.17 11.70
CA SER A 66 -14.23 -14.28 10.93
C SER A 66 -14.20 -14.03 9.42
N ALA A 67 -14.73 -12.89 8.94
CA ALA A 67 -14.82 -12.57 7.54
C ALA A 67 -13.67 -11.66 7.09
N GLY A 68 -13.05 -12.01 5.96
CA GLY A 68 -12.04 -11.21 5.28
C GLY A 68 -12.65 -10.43 4.12
N TYR A 69 -12.24 -9.16 3.99
CA TYR A 69 -12.71 -8.23 2.97
C TYR A 69 -11.51 -7.64 2.26
N THR A 70 -11.36 -7.96 0.97
CA THR A 70 -10.21 -7.54 0.17
C THR A 70 -10.58 -6.30 -0.65
N PHE A 71 -9.82 -5.24 -0.45
CA PHE A 71 -9.86 -4.00 -1.22
C PHE A 71 -8.74 -4.03 -2.26
N TYR A 72 -9.00 -3.51 -3.45
CA TYR A 72 -7.97 -3.35 -4.47
C TYR A 72 -7.55 -1.90 -4.60
N LEU A 73 -6.25 -1.67 -4.71
CA LEU A 73 -5.65 -0.37 -4.98
C LEU A 73 -4.92 -0.42 -6.32
N GLU A 74 -4.79 0.76 -6.92
CA GLU A 74 -4.10 0.97 -8.20
C GLU A 74 -2.68 0.41 -8.22
N ASP A 75 -2.19 0.07 -9.41
CA ASP A 75 -0.80 -0.35 -9.61
C ASP A 75 0.20 0.80 -9.38
N GLY A 76 1.47 0.45 -9.28
CA GLY A 76 2.59 1.36 -9.49
C GLY A 76 3.35 1.72 -8.22
N LEU A 77 4.12 2.80 -8.33
CA LEU A 77 5.03 3.27 -7.27
C LEU A 77 4.34 4.12 -6.19
N PHE A 78 3.10 4.54 -6.44
CA PHE A 78 2.30 5.42 -5.59
C PHE A 78 0.84 4.96 -5.52
N PRO A 79 0.56 3.77 -4.96
CA PRO A 79 -0.81 3.25 -4.86
C PRO A 79 -1.61 3.99 -3.79
N THR A 80 -2.25 5.09 -4.17
CA THR A 80 -2.95 6.01 -3.27
C THR A 80 -4.47 5.92 -3.37
N LYS A 81 -5.00 5.37 -4.47
CA LYS A 81 -6.43 5.22 -4.71
C LYS A 81 -6.89 3.76 -4.57
N VAL A 82 -7.99 3.56 -3.84
CA VAL A 82 -8.79 2.33 -3.87
C VAL A 82 -9.60 2.30 -5.15
N THR A 83 -9.46 1.23 -5.93
CA THR A 83 -10.15 1.00 -7.20
C THR A 83 -11.29 -0.01 -7.08
N TYR A 84 -11.31 -0.81 -6.01
CA TYR A 84 -12.39 -1.73 -5.71
C TYR A 84 -12.62 -1.83 -4.21
N ASP A 85 -13.89 -1.76 -3.85
CA ASP A 85 -14.40 -1.91 -2.50
C ASP A 85 -15.38 -3.10 -2.49
N PRO A 86 -15.18 -4.12 -1.65
CA PRO A 86 -16.04 -5.31 -1.61
C PRO A 86 -17.48 -5.01 -1.19
N PHE A 87 -17.77 -3.83 -0.65
CA PHE A 87 -19.11 -3.40 -0.26
C PHE A 87 -19.79 -2.48 -1.29
N GLN A 88 -19.02 -1.84 -2.19
CA GLN A 88 -19.54 -0.87 -3.16
C GLN A 88 -19.28 -1.23 -4.63
N GLY A 89 -18.35 -2.15 -4.90
CA GLY A 89 -17.88 -2.48 -6.24
C GLY A 89 -16.68 -1.63 -6.68
N THR A 90 -16.52 -1.46 -8.00
CA THR A 90 -15.41 -0.72 -8.62
C THR A 90 -15.63 0.80 -8.55
N ILE A 91 -14.56 1.58 -8.29
CA ILE A 91 -14.57 3.04 -8.04
C ILE A 91 -13.52 3.82 -8.85
#